data_AF-A0A2E0WNB9-F1
#
_entry.id   AF-A0A2E0WNB9-F1
#
_cell.length_a   1.000
_cell.length_b   1.000
_cell.length_c   1.000
_cell.angle_alpha   90.00
_cell.angle_beta   90.00
_cell.angle_gamma   90.00
#
_symmetry.space_group_name_H-M   'P 1'
#
loop_
_entity.id
_entity.type
_entity.pdbx_description
1 polymer ?
#
loop_
_entity_poly.entity_id
_entity_poly.type
_entity_poly.pdbx_seq_one_letter_code
_entity_poly.pdbx_strand_id
1 'polypeptide(L)'
;MKTQDKPVDLPRRRFIFSTVAASLSGITVAMLAGRPGIAAAVGKGGEATEMDVRILNTALAAEREAVAAYQVGADSGLLSTGVTKVALAFQDHHKQHADVLAGTIGKLGGAVKEPRSVYDFPVDFLNSEADVLKFAAGLERGAVSAYAGAIPLFENRDLSKAAASILADEAMHWAVLRQALGLNPVPGAFFS
;
A
#
# COMPACT_ATOMS: atom_id res chain seq x y z
N MET A 1 28.36 -23.46 59.87
CA MET A 1 27.65 -24.31 58.89
C MET A 1 27.08 -23.37 57.83
N LYS A 2 27.70 -23.32 56.64
CA LYS A 2 27.36 -22.35 55.58
C LYS A 2 26.08 -22.77 54.88
N THR A 3 25.06 -21.93 54.89
CA THR A 3 23.85 -22.08 54.08
C THR A 3 24.15 -21.65 52.65
N GLN A 4 24.03 -22.59 51.71
CA GLN A 4 24.07 -22.31 50.27
C GLN A 4 22.71 -21.79 49.82
N ASP A 5 22.64 -20.52 49.44
CA ASP A 5 21.52 -20.00 48.66
C ASP A 5 21.64 -20.53 47.22
N LYS A 6 20.64 -21.32 46.79
CA LYS A 6 20.47 -21.67 45.38
C LYS A 6 19.75 -20.51 44.67
N PRO A 7 20.24 -20.01 43.53
CA PRO A 7 19.48 -19.02 42.78
C PRO A 7 18.20 -19.65 42.21
N VAL A 8 17.08 -19.00 42.48
CA VAL A 8 15.80 -19.26 41.81
C VAL A 8 15.95 -18.82 40.36
N ASP A 9 15.89 -19.76 39.42
CA ASP A 9 15.89 -19.46 37.99
C ASP A 9 14.48 -19.06 37.56
N LEU A 10 14.19 -17.76 37.65
CA LEU A 10 13.01 -17.18 37.02
C LEU A 10 13.29 -16.98 35.54
N PRO A 11 12.43 -17.45 34.60
CA PRO A 11 12.62 -17.16 33.20
C PRO A 11 12.57 -15.64 33.00
N ARG A 12 13.74 -15.07 32.68
CA ARG A 12 13.94 -13.65 32.40
C ARG A 12 13.14 -13.28 31.15
N ARG A 13 11.89 -12.90 31.37
CA ARG A 13 11.05 -12.14 30.44
C ARG A 13 11.68 -10.75 30.32
N ARG A 14 12.70 -10.59 29.48
CA ARG A 14 13.27 -9.29 29.15
C ARG A 14 14.04 -9.32 27.84
N PHE A 15 13.72 -8.32 27.02
CA PHE A 15 14.52 -7.77 25.92
C PHE A 15 14.56 -8.54 24.60
N ILE A 16 13.54 -8.30 23.76
CA ILE A 16 13.78 -7.91 22.36
C ILE A 16 12.98 -6.63 22.08
N PHE A 17 13.37 -5.54 22.76
CA PHE A 17 13.05 -4.16 22.40
C PHE A 17 14.26 -3.33 22.82
N SER A 18 15.23 -3.24 21.90
CA SER A 18 16.49 -2.45 21.90
C SER A 18 17.52 -3.35 21.20
N THR A 19 18.00 -3.15 19.98
CA THR A 19 18.34 -1.93 19.25
C THR A 19 18.53 -2.35 17.79
N VAL A 20 17.66 -1.92 16.88
CA VAL A 20 18.04 -1.58 15.51
C VAL A 20 17.19 -0.38 15.13
N ALA A 21 17.71 0.81 15.41
CA ALA A 21 17.41 1.97 14.60
C ALA A 21 18.08 1.73 13.24
N ALA A 22 17.37 1.02 12.37
CA ALA A 22 17.57 1.07 10.93
C ALA A 22 16.24 1.55 10.38
N SER A 23 16.24 2.79 9.91
CA SER A 23 15.23 3.33 9.01
C SER A 23 14.89 2.27 7.96
N LEU A 24 13.68 1.69 8.03
CA LEU A 24 13.12 0.85 6.97
C LEU A 24 12.65 1.74 5.80
N SER A 25 13.57 2.57 5.32
CA SER A 25 13.43 3.39 4.13
C SER A 25 14.37 2.78 3.10
N GLY A 26 13.83 1.92 2.26
CA GLY A 26 14.55 1.40 1.09
C GLY A 26 14.88 -0.09 1.15
N ILE A 27 14.25 -0.83 0.24
CA ILE A 27 14.89 -1.92 -0.50
C ILE A 27 15.14 -3.21 0.30
N THR A 28 14.29 -4.21 0.08
CA THR A 28 14.80 -5.58 -0.13
C THR A 28 14.53 -6.00 -1.58
N VAL A 29 15.04 -5.19 -2.51
CA VAL A 29 15.43 -5.66 -3.85
C VAL A 29 16.81 -6.32 -3.70
N ALA A 30 16.86 -7.54 -3.17
CA ALA A 30 18.12 -8.28 -3.01
C ALA A 30 17.96 -9.80 -2.94
N MET A 31 17.03 -10.36 -3.72
CA MET A 31 16.95 -11.82 -3.96
C MET A 31 16.68 -12.08 -5.45
N LEU A 32 17.48 -11.55 -6.38
CA LEU A 32 17.54 -12.01 -7.77
C LEU A 32 18.75 -11.42 -8.51
N ALA A 33 19.94 -11.61 -7.93
CA ALA A 33 21.19 -11.56 -8.69
C ALA A 33 21.63 -13.00 -8.98
N GLY A 34 21.30 -13.48 -10.18
CA GLY A 34 22.13 -14.46 -10.88
C GLY A 34 21.79 -15.94 -10.68
N ARG A 35 20.96 -16.47 -11.58
CA ARG A 35 21.27 -17.70 -12.34
C ARG A 35 20.41 -17.75 -13.62
N PRO A 36 21.00 -17.84 -14.83
CA PRO A 36 20.24 -17.97 -16.06
C PRO A 36 19.81 -19.43 -16.20
N GLY A 37 18.60 -19.73 -15.76
CA GLY A 37 17.93 -20.99 -16.04
C GLY A 37 16.84 -20.75 -17.07
N ILE A 38 17.19 -20.90 -18.35
CA ILE A 38 16.18 -21.01 -19.41
C ILE A 38 15.42 -22.31 -19.14
N ALA A 39 14.15 -22.21 -18.76
CA ALA A 39 13.20 -23.30 -18.90
C ALA A 39 11.90 -22.70 -19.41
N ALA A 40 11.71 -22.80 -20.72
CA ALA A 40 10.45 -22.56 -21.38
C ALA A 40 9.37 -23.50 -20.79
N ALA A 41 8.47 -22.93 -20.00
CA ALA A 41 7.19 -23.54 -19.66
C ALA A 41 6.08 -22.81 -20.43
N VAL A 42 6.17 -22.85 -21.76
CA VAL A 42 5.10 -22.38 -22.66
C VAL A 42 3.97 -23.41 -22.57
N GLY A 43 2.91 -23.07 -21.85
CA GLY A 43 1.68 -23.86 -21.79
C GLY A 43 0.85 -23.69 -20.53
N LYS A 44 1.45 -23.33 -19.38
CA LYS A 44 0.71 -23.02 -18.13
C LYS A 44 1.17 -21.74 -17.43
N GLY A 45 2.42 -21.31 -17.65
CA GLY A 45 2.93 -20.06 -17.07
C GLY A 45 2.40 -18.80 -17.75
N GLY A 46 2.02 -18.88 -19.03
CA GLY A 46 1.53 -17.75 -19.82
C GLY A 46 0.21 -17.19 -19.30
N GLU A 47 -0.83 -18.03 -19.23
CA GLU A 47 -2.17 -17.59 -18.78
C GLU A 47 -2.18 -17.08 -17.33
N ALA A 48 -1.44 -17.73 -16.43
CA ALA A 48 -1.27 -17.29 -15.04
C ALA A 48 -0.55 -15.93 -14.96
N THR A 49 0.53 -15.76 -15.74
CA THR A 49 1.25 -14.47 -15.81
C THR A 49 0.37 -13.38 -16.42
N GLU A 50 -0.41 -13.69 -17.45
CA GLU A 50 -1.36 -12.74 -18.05
C GLU A 50 -2.45 -12.32 -17.06
N MET A 51 -2.95 -13.25 -16.23
CA MET A 51 -3.91 -12.93 -15.17
C MET A 51 -3.29 -12.00 -14.13
N ASP A 52 -2.09 -12.31 -13.64
CA ASP A 52 -1.35 -11.46 -12.71
C ASP A 52 -1.12 -10.06 -13.30
N VAL A 53 -0.71 -9.97 -14.57
CA VAL A 53 -0.54 -8.69 -15.28
C VAL A 53 -1.85 -7.90 -15.38
N ARG A 54 -3.00 -8.55 -15.59
CA ARG A 54 -4.30 -7.88 -15.59
C ARG A 54 -4.65 -7.31 -14.21
N ILE A 55 -4.39 -8.07 -13.14
CA ILE A 55 -4.62 -7.63 -11.76
C ILE A 55 -3.70 -6.42 -11.44
N LEU A 56 -2.41 -6.52 -11.77
CA LEU A 56 -1.45 -5.42 -11.56
C LEU A 56 -1.85 -4.17 -12.35
N ASN A 57 -2.31 -4.30 -13.59
CA ASN A 57 -2.76 -3.14 -14.38
C ASN A 57 -4.04 -2.51 -13.82
N THR A 58 -4.87 -3.28 -13.12
CA THR A 58 -6.06 -2.76 -12.43
C THR A 58 -5.63 -1.97 -11.20
N ALA A 59 -4.72 -2.51 -10.39
CA ALA A 59 -4.12 -1.80 -9.25
C ALA A 59 -3.39 -0.52 -9.71
N LEU A 60 -2.58 -0.58 -10.76
CA LEU A 60 -1.86 0.57 -11.32
C LEU A 60 -2.81 1.69 -11.75
N ALA A 61 -3.96 1.35 -12.34
CA ALA A 61 -4.95 2.34 -12.72
C ALA A 61 -5.55 3.04 -11.48
N ALA A 62 -5.81 2.29 -10.40
CA ALA A 62 -6.29 2.84 -9.14
C ALA A 62 -5.26 3.74 -8.46
N GLU A 63 -3.97 3.33 -8.41
CA GLU A 63 -2.92 4.18 -7.83
C GLU A 63 -2.77 5.51 -8.56
N ARG A 64 -2.84 5.50 -9.90
CA ARG A 64 -2.77 6.75 -10.69
C ARG A 64 -4.00 7.63 -10.51
N GLU A 65 -5.17 7.01 -10.33
CA GLU A 65 -6.39 7.73 -9.97
C GLU A 65 -6.25 8.39 -8.59
N ALA A 66 -5.69 7.69 -7.60
CA ALA A 66 -5.40 8.24 -6.29
C ALA A 66 -4.40 9.41 -6.37
N VAL A 67 -3.28 9.26 -7.09
CA VAL A 67 -2.32 10.36 -7.32
C VAL A 67 -3.01 11.61 -7.87
N ALA A 68 -3.89 11.45 -8.86
CA ALA A 68 -4.63 12.55 -9.44
C ALA A 68 -5.65 13.16 -8.44
N ALA A 69 -6.37 12.33 -7.69
CA ALA A 69 -7.34 12.78 -6.69
C ALA A 69 -6.66 13.58 -5.57
N TYR A 70 -5.53 13.11 -5.06
CA TYR A 70 -4.75 13.84 -4.05
C TYR A 70 -4.19 15.16 -4.60
N GLN A 71 -3.79 15.20 -5.88
CA GLN A 71 -3.37 16.46 -6.51
C GLN A 71 -4.52 17.47 -6.50
N VAL A 72 -5.71 17.05 -6.94
CA VAL A 72 -6.91 17.89 -6.95
C VAL A 72 -7.26 18.39 -5.55
N GLY A 73 -7.18 17.51 -4.54
CA GLY A 73 -7.39 17.90 -3.14
C GLY A 73 -6.37 18.91 -2.64
N ALA A 74 -5.08 18.70 -2.92
CA ALA A 74 -4.00 19.61 -2.52
C ALA A 74 -4.09 20.98 -3.19
N ASP A 75 -4.51 21.02 -4.46
CA ASP A 75 -4.62 22.26 -5.25
C ASP A 75 -5.95 23.01 -5.02
N SER A 76 -6.91 22.40 -4.33
CA SER A 76 -8.25 22.97 -4.10
C SER A 76 -8.24 24.28 -3.29
N GLY A 77 -7.19 24.53 -2.51
CA GLY A 77 -7.14 25.63 -1.54
C GLY A 77 -8.05 25.44 -0.33
N LEU A 78 -8.73 24.29 -0.19
CA LEU A 78 -9.64 24.00 0.92
C LEU A 78 -8.92 23.40 2.14
N LEU A 79 -7.75 22.79 1.93
CA LEU A 79 -7.00 22.11 2.97
C LEU A 79 -6.16 23.11 3.80
N SER A 80 -6.18 22.92 5.11
CA SER A 80 -5.23 23.56 6.02
C SER A 80 -3.80 23.13 5.70
N THR A 81 -2.82 23.94 6.11
CA THR A 81 -1.40 23.66 5.84
C THR A 81 -0.94 22.30 6.40
N GLY A 82 -1.46 21.89 7.55
CA GLY A 82 -1.14 20.58 8.14
C GLY A 82 -1.68 19.42 7.31
N VAL A 83 -2.95 19.51 6.91
CA VAL A 83 -3.62 18.48 6.11
C VAL A 83 -3.02 18.40 4.70
N THR A 84 -2.69 19.55 4.09
CA THR A 84 -2.01 19.58 2.78
C THR A 84 -0.70 18.79 2.78
N LYS A 85 0.11 18.92 3.84
CA LYS A 85 1.37 18.16 3.96
C LYS A 85 1.14 16.66 4.04
N VAL A 86 0.10 16.23 4.76
CA VAL A 86 -0.27 14.81 4.85
C VAL A 86 -0.79 14.31 3.49
N ALA A 87 -1.65 15.09 2.83
CA ALA A 87 -2.17 14.76 1.50
C ALA A 87 -1.05 14.58 0.46
N LEU A 88 -0.04 15.46 0.45
CA LEU A 88 1.12 15.33 -0.43
C LEU A 88 2.00 14.12 -0.09
N ALA A 89 2.12 13.77 1.19
CA ALA A 89 2.85 12.55 1.58
C ALA A 89 2.14 11.28 1.09
N PHE A 90 0.81 11.20 1.23
CA PHE A 90 0.01 10.08 0.72
C PHE A 90 0.05 10.02 -0.81
N GLN A 91 -0.04 11.18 -1.48
CA GLN A 91 0.18 11.24 -2.92
C GLN A 91 1.51 10.62 -3.34
N ASP A 92 2.59 10.94 -2.63
CA ASP A 92 3.92 10.38 -2.92
C ASP A 92 3.99 8.87 -2.64
N HIS A 93 3.27 8.35 -1.65
CA HIS A 93 3.13 6.90 -1.45
C HIS A 93 2.44 6.24 -2.66
N HIS A 94 1.31 6.78 -3.14
CA HIS A 94 0.64 6.26 -4.34
C HIS A 94 1.51 6.32 -5.59
N LYS A 95 2.35 7.35 -5.75
CA LYS A 95 3.34 7.40 -6.85
C LYS A 95 4.33 6.24 -6.74
N GLN A 96 4.85 5.97 -5.54
CA GLN A 96 5.76 4.85 -5.31
C GLN A 96 5.08 3.50 -5.56
N HIS A 97 3.81 3.34 -5.16
CA HIS A 97 3.01 2.16 -5.47
C HIS A 97 2.86 1.99 -6.99
N ALA A 98 2.46 3.03 -7.70
CA ALA A 98 2.31 3.03 -9.15
C ALA A 98 3.62 2.66 -9.87
N ASP A 99 4.75 3.21 -9.44
CA ASP A 99 6.06 2.91 -10.04
C ASP A 99 6.46 1.45 -9.86
N VAL A 100 6.25 0.89 -8.66
CA VAL A 100 6.53 -0.51 -8.37
C VAL A 100 5.63 -1.44 -9.20
N LEU A 101 4.34 -1.12 -9.32
CA LEU A 101 3.39 -1.89 -10.13
C LEU A 101 3.76 -1.85 -11.61
N ALA A 102 4.00 -0.66 -12.16
CA ALA A 102 4.41 -0.48 -13.56
C ALA A 102 5.72 -1.23 -13.87
N GLY A 103 6.73 -1.11 -13.01
CA GLY A 103 7.99 -1.82 -13.14
C GLY A 103 7.82 -3.34 -13.06
N THR A 104 6.89 -3.83 -12.24
CA THR A 104 6.59 -5.26 -12.11
C THR A 104 5.88 -5.80 -13.34
N ILE A 105 4.90 -5.07 -13.89
CA ILE A 105 4.24 -5.41 -15.16
C ILE A 105 5.27 -5.56 -16.28
N GLY A 106 6.19 -4.60 -16.41
CA GLY A 106 7.25 -4.64 -17.42
C GLY A 106 8.18 -5.85 -17.26
N LYS A 107 8.55 -6.21 -16.02
CA LYS A 107 9.37 -7.42 -15.74
C LYS A 107 8.66 -8.73 -16.09
N LEU A 108 7.33 -8.75 -16.00
CA LEU A 108 6.51 -9.88 -16.42
C LEU A 108 6.27 -9.92 -17.94
N GLY A 109 6.83 -8.97 -18.71
CA GLY A 109 6.62 -8.85 -20.15
C GLY A 109 5.24 -8.32 -20.53
N GLY A 110 4.48 -7.79 -19.57
CA GLY A 110 3.17 -7.20 -19.79
C GLY A 110 3.25 -5.78 -20.32
N ALA A 111 2.22 -5.35 -21.05
CA ALA A 111 2.05 -3.95 -21.42
C ALA A 111 1.62 -3.14 -20.19
N VAL A 112 2.40 -2.11 -19.86
CA VAL A 112 2.05 -1.14 -18.82
C VAL A 112 0.94 -0.26 -19.37
N LYS A 113 -0.24 -0.31 -18.76
CA LYS A 113 -1.33 0.59 -19.13
C LYS A 113 -0.91 2.03 -18.86
N GLU A 114 -1.31 2.99 -19.67
CA GLU A 114 -1.06 4.44 -19.46
C GLU A 114 -2.11 5.06 -18.52
N PRO A 115 -1.81 6.20 -17.85
CA PRO A 115 -2.80 6.92 -17.06
C PRO A 115 -3.95 7.40 -17.94
N ARG A 116 -5.13 7.61 -17.34
CA ARG A 116 -6.23 8.27 -18.08
C ARG A 116 -5.83 9.72 -18.37
N SER A 117 -6.25 10.23 -19.52
CA SER A 117 -6.06 11.65 -19.86
C SER A 117 -6.91 12.58 -18.99
N VAL A 118 -8.05 12.07 -18.50
CA VAL A 118 -8.99 12.80 -17.64
C VAL A 118 -9.52 11.84 -16.57
N TYR A 119 -9.61 12.35 -15.34
CA TYR A 119 -10.34 11.74 -14.23
C TYR A 119 -11.53 12.63 -13.88
N ASP A 120 -12.71 12.01 -13.72
CA ASP A 120 -13.95 12.72 -13.41
C ASP A 120 -14.19 12.64 -11.90
N PHE A 121 -13.63 13.60 -11.17
CA PHE A 121 -13.81 13.72 -9.73
C PHE A 121 -14.97 14.66 -9.41
N PRO A 122 -15.73 14.42 -8.32
CA PRO A 122 -16.90 15.22 -7.94
C PRO A 122 -16.50 16.57 -7.30
N VAL A 123 -15.63 17.33 -7.96
CA VAL A 123 -15.02 18.57 -7.44
C VAL A 123 -16.06 19.63 -7.09
N ASP A 124 -17.19 19.67 -7.81
CA ASP A 124 -18.31 20.60 -7.55
C ASP A 124 -18.95 20.39 -6.18
N PHE A 125 -18.76 19.21 -5.57
CA PHE A 125 -19.28 18.87 -4.25
C PHE A 125 -18.24 19.01 -3.13
N LEU A 126 -16.98 19.33 -3.46
CA LEU A 126 -15.90 19.53 -2.50
C LEU A 126 -15.87 21.01 -2.09
N ASN A 127 -16.56 21.37 -1.00
CA ASN A 127 -16.74 22.76 -0.57
C ASN A 127 -15.99 23.10 0.73
N SER A 128 -15.39 22.11 1.37
CA SER A 128 -14.69 22.27 2.64
C SER A 128 -13.57 21.23 2.79
N GLU A 129 -12.62 21.47 3.73
CA GLU A 129 -11.60 20.48 4.11
C GLU A 129 -12.24 19.13 4.46
N ALA A 130 -13.35 19.14 5.19
CA ALA A 130 -14.06 17.93 5.58
C ALA A 130 -14.61 17.15 4.38
N ASP A 131 -15.05 17.83 3.31
CA ASP A 131 -15.55 17.16 2.10
C ASP A 131 -14.40 16.52 1.32
N VAL A 132 -13.26 17.22 1.20
CA VAL A 132 -12.04 16.67 0.59
C VAL A 132 -11.54 15.45 1.38
N LEU A 133 -11.48 15.53 2.71
CA LEU A 133 -11.07 14.43 3.57
C LEU A 133 -12.02 13.23 3.49
N LYS A 134 -13.35 13.45 3.40
CA LYS A 134 -14.32 12.36 3.21
C LYS A 134 -14.17 11.71 1.85
N PHE A 135 -13.93 12.49 0.81
CA PHE A 135 -13.68 11.99 -0.54
C PHE A 135 -12.42 11.11 -0.56
N ALA A 136 -11.31 11.62 -0.03
CA ALA A 136 -10.07 10.86 0.11
C ALA A 136 -10.27 9.58 0.94
N ALA A 137 -10.95 9.67 2.10
CA ALA A 137 -11.23 8.50 2.93
C ALA A 137 -12.11 7.46 2.21
N GLY A 138 -12.97 7.89 1.30
CA GLY A 138 -13.75 7.01 0.43
C GLY A 138 -12.85 6.26 -0.56
N LEU A 139 -11.91 6.95 -1.20
CA LEU A 139 -10.91 6.36 -2.09
C LEU A 139 -10.06 5.32 -1.36
N GLU A 140 -9.51 5.65 -0.19
CA GLU A 140 -8.68 4.71 0.57
C GLU A 140 -9.44 3.46 1.00
N ARG A 141 -10.69 3.63 1.46
CA ARG A 141 -11.53 2.48 1.78
C ARG A 141 -11.76 1.60 0.55
N GLY A 142 -11.99 2.22 -0.61
CA GLY A 142 -12.12 1.52 -1.89
C GLY A 142 -10.84 0.75 -2.25
N ALA A 143 -9.67 1.36 -2.07
CA ALA A 143 -8.37 0.74 -2.32
C ALA A 143 -8.13 -0.48 -1.42
N VAL A 144 -8.40 -0.37 -0.11
CA VAL A 144 -8.30 -1.51 0.82
C VAL A 144 -9.22 -2.65 0.38
N SER A 145 -10.48 -2.38 0.02
CA SER A 145 -11.39 -3.40 -0.52
C SER A 145 -10.86 -4.04 -1.80
N ALA A 146 -10.33 -3.24 -2.72
CA ALA A 146 -9.82 -3.71 -4.01
C ALA A 146 -8.60 -4.63 -3.83
N TYR A 147 -7.62 -4.21 -3.01
CA TYR A 147 -6.46 -5.04 -2.71
C TYR A 147 -6.84 -6.31 -1.96
N ALA A 148 -7.74 -6.23 -0.98
CA ALA A 148 -8.20 -7.40 -0.23
C ALA A 148 -8.83 -8.44 -1.16
N GLY A 149 -9.62 -7.99 -2.14
CA GLY A 149 -10.21 -8.85 -3.17
C GLY A 149 -9.21 -9.37 -4.20
N ALA A 150 -8.16 -8.61 -4.52
CA ALA A 150 -7.16 -8.98 -5.53
C ALA A 150 -6.09 -9.96 -5.02
N ILE A 151 -5.67 -9.84 -3.76
CA ILE A 151 -4.62 -10.68 -3.15
C ILE A 151 -4.80 -12.19 -3.39
N PRO A 152 -6.00 -12.79 -3.17
CA PRO A 152 -6.19 -14.22 -3.40
C PRO A 152 -6.18 -14.61 -4.88
N LEU A 153 -6.39 -13.66 -5.80
CA LEU A 153 -6.50 -13.91 -7.24
C LEU A 153 -5.15 -13.97 -7.96
N PHE A 154 -4.10 -13.36 -7.41
CA PHE A 154 -2.76 -13.53 -7.95
C PHE A 154 -2.40 -15.00 -7.97
N GLU A 155 -1.71 -15.49 -9.00
CA GLU A 155 -1.10 -16.83 -9.02
C GLU A 155 0.26 -16.80 -8.34
N ASN A 156 1.07 -15.78 -8.65
CA ASN A 156 2.35 -15.54 -8.01
C ASN A 156 2.18 -15.01 -6.58
N ARG A 157 2.58 -15.82 -5.59
CA ARG A 157 2.45 -15.47 -4.17
C ARG A 157 3.34 -14.31 -3.73
N ASP A 158 4.43 -14.02 -4.44
CA ASP A 158 5.25 -12.85 -4.13
C ASP A 158 4.51 -11.56 -4.54
N LEU A 159 3.68 -11.60 -5.59
CA LEU A 159 2.76 -10.51 -5.91
C LEU A 159 1.67 -10.37 -4.85
N SER A 160 1.11 -11.49 -4.35
CA SER A 160 0.17 -11.44 -3.22
C SER A 160 0.77 -10.75 -2.00
N LYS A 161 2.04 -11.04 -1.64
CA LYS A 161 2.73 -10.40 -0.51
C LYS A 161 2.95 -8.90 -0.75
N ALA A 162 3.38 -8.53 -1.96
CA ALA A 162 3.57 -7.13 -2.32
C ALA A 162 2.25 -6.34 -2.24
N ALA A 163 1.17 -6.90 -2.81
CA ALA A 163 -0.16 -6.33 -2.74
C ALA A 163 -0.69 -6.21 -1.29
N ALA A 164 -0.39 -7.18 -0.43
CA ALA A 164 -0.73 -7.11 0.99
C ALA A 164 0.04 -5.99 1.74
N SER A 165 1.26 -5.67 1.31
CA SER A 165 2.00 -4.54 1.86
C SER A 165 1.36 -3.21 1.47
N ILE A 166 0.90 -3.08 0.21
CA ILE A 166 0.17 -1.88 -0.24
C ILE A 166 -1.15 -1.76 0.51
N LEU A 167 -1.93 -2.84 0.59
CA LEU A 167 -3.18 -2.88 1.38
C LEU A 167 -3.00 -2.33 2.80
N ALA A 168 -1.92 -2.74 3.48
CA ALA A 168 -1.66 -2.28 4.83
C ALA A 168 -1.38 -0.77 4.89
N ASP A 169 -0.70 -0.20 3.88
CA ASP A 169 -0.48 1.24 3.76
C ASP A 169 -1.79 1.99 3.51
N GLU A 170 -2.62 1.53 2.56
CA GLU A 170 -3.93 2.17 2.27
C GLU A 170 -4.85 2.15 3.49
N ALA A 171 -4.79 1.07 4.30
CA ALA A 171 -5.52 1.01 5.56
C ALA A 171 -5.03 2.05 6.59
N MET A 172 -3.73 2.35 6.62
CA MET A 172 -3.16 3.41 7.45
C MET A 172 -3.56 4.80 6.96
N HIS A 173 -3.55 5.05 5.64
CA HIS A 173 -4.04 6.31 5.07
C HIS A 173 -5.50 6.54 5.45
N TRP A 174 -6.33 5.51 5.27
CA TRP A 174 -7.74 5.55 5.66
C TRP A 174 -7.91 5.89 7.15
N ALA A 175 -7.16 5.23 8.03
CA ALA A 175 -7.21 5.49 9.47
C ALA A 175 -6.82 6.94 9.81
N VAL A 176 -5.77 7.47 9.19
CA VAL A 176 -5.33 8.85 9.39
C VAL A 176 -6.38 9.86 8.91
N LEU A 177 -7.00 9.63 7.75
CA LEU A 177 -8.06 10.51 7.24
C LEU A 177 -9.29 10.51 8.15
N ARG A 178 -9.67 9.33 8.66
CA ARG A 178 -10.74 9.21 9.66
C ARG A 178 -10.41 9.97 10.94
N GLN A 179 -9.18 9.87 11.42
CA GLN A 179 -8.71 10.62 12.58
C GLN A 179 -8.80 12.13 12.35
N ALA A 180 -8.40 12.61 11.17
CA ALA A 180 -8.50 14.02 10.79
C ALA A 180 -9.96 14.51 10.73
N LEU A 181 -10.89 13.64 10.35
CA LEU A 181 -12.33 13.89 10.36
C LEU A 181 -12.98 13.82 11.75
N GLY A 182 -12.21 13.53 12.81
CA GLY A 182 -12.75 13.31 14.16
C GLY A 182 -13.57 12.02 14.31
N LEU A 183 -13.43 11.07 13.38
CA LEU A 183 -14.07 9.76 13.42
C LEU A 183 -13.17 8.74 14.13
N ASN A 184 -13.75 7.61 14.58
CA ASN A 184 -12.95 6.49 15.06
C ASN A 184 -12.03 5.96 13.93
N PRO A 185 -10.68 6.03 14.06
CA PRO A 185 -9.73 5.64 13.02
C PRO A 185 -9.78 4.16 12.67
N VAL A 186 -10.08 3.31 13.64
CA VAL A 186 -10.16 1.85 13.49
C VAL A 186 -11.56 1.41 13.92
N PRO A 187 -12.57 1.57 13.04
CA PRO A 187 -13.98 1.43 13.41
C PRO A 187 -14.40 -0.01 13.74
N GLY A 188 -13.58 -1.01 13.42
CA GLY A 188 -13.83 -2.41 13.71
C GLY A 188 -12.55 -3.23 13.73
N ALA A 189 -12.62 -4.43 14.30
CA ALA A 189 -11.50 -5.38 14.33
C ALA A 189 -11.26 -6.08 12.98
N PHE A 190 -12.25 -6.05 12.10
CA PHE A 190 -12.20 -6.63 10.76
C PHE A 190 -12.59 -5.57 9.74
N PHE A 191 -11.96 -5.63 8.57
CA PHE A 191 -12.34 -4.81 7.43
C PHE A 191 -13.48 -5.51 6.66
N SER A 192 -14.53 -4.77 6.34
CA SER A 192 -15.73 -5.25 5.63
C SER A 192 -16.16 -4.29 4.55
#